data_AF-A0A975VJD7-F1
#
_entry.id   AF-A0A975VJD7-F1
#
_cell.length_a   1.000
_cell.length_b   1.000
_cell.length_c   1.000
_cell.angle_alpha   90.00
_cell.angle_beta   90.00
_cell.angle_gamma   90.00
#
_symmetry.space_group_name_H-M   'P 1'
#
loop_
_entity.id
_entity.type
_entity.pdbx_description
1 polymer ?
#
loop_
_entity_poly.entity_id
_entity_poly.type
_entity_poly.pdbx_seq_one_letter_code
_entity_poly.pdbx_strand_id
1 'polypeptide(L)'
;MTFIKPNAQRRAYSDRVITPQELLIVAMAGCATASQAQPAQSPTRGELLYNNHCIECHTSQMHWRERRQARDWPSLRGQVWRWQAVAGLQWSEADVTEVARHLDNTIYHFAPDTERVGSAAGRR
;
A
#
# COMPACT_ATOMS: atom_id res chain seq x y z
N MET A 1 20.37 -24.51 -71.64
CA MET A 1 21.80 -24.39 -71.25
C MET A 1 21.89 -24.09 -69.77
N THR A 2 22.37 -25.06 -68.99
CA THR A 2 22.79 -24.91 -67.59
C THR A 2 24.09 -24.12 -67.53
N PHE A 3 24.25 -23.19 -66.59
CA PHE A 3 25.54 -23.05 -65.90
C PHE A 3 25.36 -22.35 -64.54
N ILE A 4 25.41 -23.15 -63.48
CA ILE A 4 25.69 -22.73 -62.10
C ILE A 4 27.21 -22.77 -61.92
N LYS A 5 27.80 -21.72 -61.34
CA LYS A 5 28.98 -21.70 -60.41
C LYS A 5 29.69 -20.34 -60.43
N PRO A 6 30.55 -20.01 -59.43
CA PRO A 6 30.24 -19.82 -58.01
C PRO A 6 30.87 -18.49 -57.51
N ASN A 7 30.68 -18.08 -56.25
CA ASN A 7 31.82 -17.55 -55.51
C ASN A 7 31.63 -17.65 -53.99
N ALA A 8 32.47 -18.48 -53.39
CA ALA A 8 32.67 -18.58 -51.96
C ALA A 8 33.90 -17.75 -51.62
N GLN A 9 33.74 -16.64 -50.92
CA GLN A 9 34.86 -16.06 -50.17
C GLN A 9 34.44 -15.70 -48.75
N ARG A 10 35.15 -16.37 -47.85
CA ARG A 10 35.03 -16.43 -46.40
C ARG A 10 35.27 -15.03 -45.83
N ARG A 11 34.37 -14.53 -44.98
CA ARG A 11 34.69 -13.39 -44.11
C ARG A 11 35.67 -13.88 -43.04
N ALA A 12 36.84 -13.25 -43.00
CA ALA A 12 37.80 -13.40 -41.91
C ALA A 12 37.12 -12.96 -40.60
N TYR A 13 36.93 -13.91 -39.69
CA TYR A 13 36.62 -13.63 -38.30
C TYR A 13 37.91 -13.13 -37.67
N SER A 14 37.98 -11.84 -37.37
CA SER A 14 39.14 -11.22 -36.73
C SER A 14 39.17 -11.65 -35.27
N ASP A 15 40.09 -12.56 -34.93
CA ASP A 15 40.41 -12.93 -33.55
C ASP A 15 41.11 -11.75 -32.86
N ARG A 16 40.31 -10.76 -32.41
CA ARG A 16 40.76 -9.85 -31.37
C ARG A 16 40.63 -10.59 -30.04
N VAL A 17 41.76 -11.15 -29.60
CA VAL A 17 41.92 -11.66 -28.24
C VAL A 17 41.78 -10.48 -27.29
N ILE A 18 40.62 -10.37 -26.65
CA ILE A 18 40.35 -9.43 -25.56
C ILE A 18 41.24 -9.88 -24.40
N THR A 19 42.21 -9.05 -24.02
CA THR A 19 43.15 -9.33 -22.93
C THR A 19 42.49 -9.08 -21.57
N PRO A 20 42.86 -9.84 -20.52
CA PRO A 20 42.17 -9.82 -19.21
C PRO A 20 42.34 -8.51 -18.41
N GLN A 21 43.15 -7.56 -18.89
CA GLN A 21 43.41 -6.28 -18.21
C GLN A 21 42.33 -5.21 -18.46
N GLU A 22 41.56 -5.32 -19.56
CA GLU A 22 40.50 -4.35 -19.92
C GLU A 22 39.18 -4.60 -19.16
N LEU A 23 39.10 -5.67 -18.38
CA LEU A 23 37.89 -6.07 -17.65
C LEU A 23 37.80 -5.50 -16.21
N LEU A 24 38.83 -4.77 -15.75
CA LEU A 24 38.94 -4.35 -14.35
C LEU A 24 38.52 -2.90 -14.05
N ILE A 25 38.22 -2.07 -15.06
CA ILE A 25 37.92 -0.63 -14.84
C ILE A 25 36.42 -0.28 -14.98
N VAL A 26 35.58 -1.16 -15.55
CA VAL A 26 34.13 -0.89 -15.72
C VAL A 26 33.25 -1.55 -14.62
N ALA A 27 33.85 -2.18 -13.61
CA ALA A 27 33.11 -2.87 -12.55
C ALA A 27 32.90 -2.05 -11.25
N MET A 28 33.43 -0.82 -11.15
CA MET A 28 33.37 0.00 -9.92
C MET A 28 32.68 1.37 -10.12
N ALA A 29 31.49 1.38 -10.73
CA ALA A 29 30.67 2.60 -10.80
C ALA A 29 29.16 2.31 -10.71
N GLY A 30 28.76 1.32 -9.92
CA GLY A 30 27.37 0.83 -9.92
C GLY A 30 26.73 0.48 -8.57
N CYS A 31 27.37 0.73 -7.43
CA CYS A 31 26.87 0.23 -6.15
C CYS A 31 26.91 1.27 -5.02
N ALA A 32 25.97 2.22 -5.02
CA ALA A 32 25.58 2.93 -3.80
C ALA A 32 24.19 3.59 -3.95
N THR A 33 23.16 2.83 -4.35
CA THR A 33 21.80 3.23 -3.97
C THR A 33 21.66 2.91 -2.48
N ALA A 34 21.90 3.90 -1.63
CA ALA A 34 21.54 3.82 -0.23
C ALA A 34 20.01 3.63 -0.14
N SER A 35 19.56 2.40 0.10
CA SER A 35 18.18 2.12 0.50
C SER A 35 17.95 2.79 1.84
N GLN A 36 17.43 4.01 1.82
CA GLN A 36 16.90 4.68 3.00
C GLN A 36 15.65 3.90 3.41
N ALA A 37 15.80 2.98 4.36
CA ALA A 37 14.64 2.36 5.01
C ALA A 37 13.93 3.46 5.80
N GLN A 38 12.83 3.99 5.24
CA GLN A 38 11.95 4.90 5.98
C GLN A 38 11.42 4.14 7.21
N PRO A 39 11.47 4.74 8.42
CA PRO A 39 10.91 4.12 9.59
C PRO A 39 9.43 3.84 9.34
N ALA A 40 9.02 2.58 9.47
CA ALA A 40 7.62 2.21 9.43
C ALA A 40 6.90 2.97 10.55
N GLN A 41 5.82 3.66 10.21
CA GLN A 41 5.02 4.36 11.20
C GLN A 41 4.38 3.32 12.13
N SER A 42 4.48 3.53 13.45
CA SER A 42 3.80 2.66 14.40
C SER A 42 2.29 2.65 14.12
N PRO A 43 1.63 1.48 14.17
CA PRO A 43 0.22 1.38 13.87
C PRO A 43 -0.60 2.22 14.85
N THR A 44 -1.64 2.87 14.33
CA THR A 44 -2.54 3.66 15.17
C THR A 44 -3.38 2.75 16.06
N ARG A 45 -3.94 3.29 17.15
CA ARG A 45 -4.85 2.54 18.01
C ARG A 45 -6.06 1.98 17.25
N GLY A 46 -6.65 2.79 16.37
CA GLY A 46 -7.79 2.38 15.54
C GLY A 46 -7.45 1.26 14.55
N GLU A 47 -6.24 1.30 13.97
CA GLU A 47 -5.74 0.26 13.09
C GLU A 47 -5.57 -1.08 13.83
N LEU A 48 -4.97 -1.05 15.02
CA LEU A 48 -4.81 -2.25 15.83
C LEU A 48 -6.16 -2.87 16.19
N LEU A 49 -7.12 -2.07 16.65
CA LEU A 49 -8.45 -2.55 17.00
C LEU A 49 -9.21 -3.11 15.78
N TYR A 50 -9.11 -2.44 14.63
CA TYR A 50 -9.73 -2.92 13.40
C TYR A 50 -9.15 -4.27 12.97
N ASN A 51 -7.82 -4.40 12.91
CA ASN A 51 -7.14 -5.61 12.45
C ASN A 51 -7.35 -6.81 13.38
N ASN A 52 -7.57 -6.59 14.68
CA ASN A 52 -7.75 -7.69 15.62
C ASN A 52 -9.21 -8.11 15.79
N HIS A 53 -10.19 -7.24 15.50
CA HIS A 53 -11.59 -7.53 15.86
C HIS A 53 -12.59 -7.36 14.71
N CYS A 54 -12.39 -6.38 13.83
CA CYS A 54 -13.40 -6.09 12.80
C CYS A 54 -13.35 -7.08 11.64
N ILE A 55 -12.16 -7.57 11.31
CA ILE A 55 -11.93 -8.47 10.17
C ILE A 55 -12.26 -9.95 10.46
N GLU A 56 -12.54 -10.28 11.73
CA GLU A 56 -12.96 -11.62 12.13
C GLU A 56 -14.31 -12.00 11.50
N CYS A 57 -15.22 -11.01 11.41
CA CYS A 57 -16.58 -11.19 10.89
C CYS A 57 -16.84 -10.42 9.58
N HIS A 58 -16.04 -9.41 9.24
CA HIS A 58 -16.22 -8.63 8.01
C HIS A 58 -15.06 -8.85 7.04
N THR A 59 -15.41 -9.09 5.78
CA THR A 59 -14.46 -8.92 4.68
C THR A 59 -14.47 -7.48 4.22
N SER A 60 -13.38 -7.09 3.57
CA SER A 60 -13.22 -5.76 2.97
C SER A 60 -14.41 -5.38 2.06
N GLN A 61 -15.00 -6.36 1.36
CA GLN A 61 -16.21 -6.19 0.53
C GLN A 61 -17.40 -5.54 1.25
N MET A 62 -17.52 -5.71 2.56
CA MET A 62 -18.59 -5.09 3.34
C MET A 62 -18.55 -3.56 3.29
N HIS A 63 -17.39 -2.96 3.03
CA HIS A 63 -17.20 -1.51 3.03
C HIS A 63 -17.54 -0.82 1.70
N TRP A 64 -17.60 -1.54 0.57
CA TRP A 64 -17.84 -0.95 -0.76
C TRP A 64 -18.99 -1.57 -1.56
N ARG A 65 -19.64 -2.64 -1.08
CA ARG A 65 -20.81 -3.21 -1.76
C ARG A 65 -21.98 -2.22 -1.87
N GLU A 66 -22.90 -2.45 -2.80
CA GLU A 66 -24.07 -1.59 -3.09
C GLU A 66 -24.89 -1.22 -1.83
N ARG A 67 -24.91 -2.10 -0.82
CA ARG A 67 -25.62 -1.90 0.45
C ARG A 67 -24.71 -1.36 1.57
N ARG A 68 -23.68 -0.57 1.25
CA ARG A 68 -22.88 0.15 2.24
C ARG A 68 -23.79 1.06 3.07
N GLN A 69 -23.77 0.86 4.39
CA GLN A 69 -24.65 1.57 5.32
C GLN A 69 -24.11 2.94 5.73
N ALA A 70 -22.79 3.06 5.94
CA ALA A 70 -22.17 4.33 6.29
C ALA A 70 -21.97 5.21 5.06
N ARG A 71 -22.48 6.43 5.11
CA ARG A 71 -22.48 7.43 4.02
C ARG A 71 -21.85 8.76 4.42
N ASP A 72 -21.55 8.92 5.69
CA ASP A 72 -20.92 10.08 6.30
C ASP A 72 -20.23 9.64 7.60
N TRP A 73 -19.57 10.58 8.25
CA TRP A 73 -18.84 10.34 9.49
C TRP A 73 -19.74 9.88 10.65
N PRO A 74 -20.90 10.53 10.94
CA PRO A 74 -21.79 10.06 12.01
C PRO A 74 -22.29 8.63 11.78
N SER A 75 -22.70 8.29 10.56
CA SER A 75 -23.15 6.93 10.24
C SER A 75 -22.03 5.90 10.32
N LEU A 76 -20.78 6.26 9.97
CA LEU A 76 -19.63 5.37 10.16
C LEU A 76 -19.36 5.09 11.64
N ARG A 77 -19.30 6.14 12.48
CA ARG A 77 -19.16 5.96 13.94
C ARG A 77 -20.29 5.11 14.51
N GLY A 78 -21.53 5.34 14.08
CA GLY A 78 -22.70 4.55 14.49
C GLY A 78 -22.59 3.07 14.13
N GLN A 79 -22.06 2.75 12.94
CA GLN A 79 -21.80 1.37 12.54
C GLN A 79 -20.72 0.71 13.40
N VAL A 80 -19.61 1.41 13.68
CA VAL A 80 -18.56 0.88 14.57
C VAL A 80 -19.10 0.63 15.97
N TRP A 81 -19.86 1.58 16.53
CA TRP A 81 -20.51 1.44 17.84
C TRP A 81 -21.43 0.22 17.91
N ARG A 82 -22.26 0.03 16.87
CA ARG A 82 -23.18 -1.10 16.79
C ARG A 82 -22.43 -2.43 16.76
N TRP A 83 -21.43 -2.55 15.89
CA TRP A 83 -20.75 -3.83 15.68
C TRP A 83 -19.82 -4.22 16.84
N GLN A 84 -19.17 -3.26 17.49
CA GLN A 84 -18.41 -3.58 18.71
C GLN A 84 -19.33 -4.08 19.84
N ALA A 85 -20.56 -3.57 19.93
CA ALA A 85 -21.54 -4.03 20.90
C ALA A 85 -22.02 -5.45 20.59
N VAL A 86 -22.28 -5.76 19.30
CA VAL A 86 -22.62 -7.11 18.84
C VAL A 86 -21.49 -8.10 19.15
N ALA A 87 -20.23 -7.69 18.98
CA ALA A 87 -19.05 -8.49 19.32
C ALA A 87 -18.71 -8.50 20.82
N GLY A 88 -19.45 -7.77 21.67
CA GLY A 88 -19.25 -7.76 23.12
C GLY A 88 -17.94 -7.11 23.59
N LEU A 89 -17.32 -6.25 22.79
CA LEU A 89 -15.96 -5.74 23.02
C LEU A 89 -15.85 -4.66 24.12
N GLN A 90 -16.98 -4.06 24.52
CA GLN A 90 -17.06 -3.03 25.56
C GLN A 90 -16.12 -1.83 25.31
N TRP A 91 -15.99 -1.41 24.06
CA TRP A 91 -15.10 -0.30 23.69
C TRP A 91 -15.61 1.05 24.20
N SER A 92 -14.66 1.92 24.55
CA SER A 92 -14.96 3.31 24.89
C SER A 92 -15.35 4.12 23.65
N GLU A 93 -15.96 5.30 23.86
CA GLU A 93 -16.25 6.22 22.76
C GLU A 93 -14.97 6.66 22.02
N ALA A 94 -13.86 6.81 22.76
CA ALA A 94 -12.56 7.13 22.17
C ALA A 94 -12.10 6.02 21.23
N ASP A 95 -12.18 4.75 21.64
CA ASP A 95 -11.81 3.59 20.81
C ASP A 95 -12.66 3.49 19.55
N VAL A 96 -13.98 3.66 19.70
CA VAL A 96 -14.92 3.70 18.57
C VAL A 96 -14.53 4.81 17.59
N THR A 97 -14.14 5.97 18.11
CA THR A 97 -13.73 7.11 17.30
C THR A 97 -12.38 6.88 16.61
N GLU A 98 -11.42 6.23 17.27
CA GLU A 98 -10.14 5.84 16.66
C GLU A 98 -10.34 4.85 15.50
N VAL A 99 -11.18 3.83 15.70
CA VAL A 99 -11.50 2.84 14.66
C VAL A 99 -12.25 3.49 13.49
N ALA A 100 -13.25 4.32 13.78
CA ALA A 100 -13.96 5.07 12.75
C ALA A 100 -13.02 5.97 11.95
N ARG A 101 -12.05 6.61 12.61
CA ARG A 101 -11.04 7.43 11.93
C ARG A 101 -10.12 6.59 11.05
N HIS A 102 -9.68 5.43 11.54
CA HIS A 102 -8.88 4.51 10.72
C HIS A 102 -9.64 4.13 9.45
N LEU A 103 -10.89 3.68 9.57
CA LEU A 103 -11.75 3.33 8.44
C LEU A 103 -11.98 4.51 7.49
N ASP A 104 -12.15 5.72 8.01
CA ASP A 104 -12.30 6.91 7.19
C ASP A 104 -11.04 7.25 6.41
N ASN A 105 -9.87 7.12 7.04
CA ASN A 105 -8.60 7.42 6.41
C ASN A 105 -8.16 6.37 5.36
N THR A 106 -8.64 5.13 5.46
CA THR A 106 -8.15 4.02 4.61
C THR A 106 -9.18 3.50 3.60
N ILE A 107 -10.48 3.69 3.84
CA ILE A 107 -11.54 3.08 3.02
C ILE A 107 -12.63 4.10 2.65
N TYR A 108 -13.12 4.89 3.60
CA TYR A 108 -14.34 5.68 3.39
C TYR A 108 -14.08 7.06 2.77
N HIS A 109 -13.00 7.74 3.19
CA HIS A 109 -12.54 9.03 2.69
C HIS A 109 -13.64 10.11 2.62
N PHE A 110 -14.43 10.25 3.68
CA PHE A 110 -15.45 11.29 3.72
C PHE A 110 -14.84 12.69 3.76
N ALA A 111 -15.51 13.64 3.11
CA ALA A 111 -15.20 15.05 3.27
C ALA A 111 -15.32 15.44 4.75
N PRO A 112 -14.46 16.34 5.26
CA PRO A 112 -14.56 16.82 6.63
C PRO A 112 -15.92 17.49 6.83
N ASP A 113 -16.65 17.04 7.85
CA ASP A 113 -17.92 17.64 8.26
C ASP A 113 -17.71 18.64 9.41
N THR A 114 -18.73 19.46 9.66
CA THR A 114 -18.71 20.48 10.71
C THR A 114 -18.52 19.90 12.11
N GLU A 115 -18.98 18.66 12.37
CA GLU A 115 -18.85 17.99 13.66
C GLU A 115 -17.40 17.57 13.96
N ARG A 116 -16.67 17.10 12.93
CA ARG A 116 -15.25 16.73 13.05
C ARG A 116 -14.35 17.96 13.23
N VAL A 117 -14.67 19.06 12.53
CA VAL A 117 -13.93 20.33 12.66
C VAL A 117 -14.08 20.90 14.08
N GLY A 118 -15.29 20.89 14.65
CA GLY A 118 -15.53 21.33 16.03
C GLY A 118 -14.81 20.46 17.07
N SER A 119 -14.83 19.14 16.89
CA SER A 119 -14.17 18.19 17.80
C SER A 119 -12.63 18.27 17.78
N ALA A 120 -12.03 18.72 16.68
CA ALA A 120 -10.58 18.96 16.59
C ALA A 120 -10.17 20.31 17.22
N ALA A 121 -11.05 21.31 17.20
CA ALA A 121 -10.79 22.63 17.74
C ALA A 121 -10.88 22.70 19.28
N GLY A 122 -11.73 21.88 19.91
CA GLY A 122 -11.96 21.88 21.36
C GLY A 122 -10.94 21.13 22.23
N ARG A 123 -9.86 20.58 21.65
CA ARG A 123 -8.80 19.84 22.38
C ARG A 123 -7.49 20.66 22.50
N ARG A 124 -7.60 21.98 22.70
CA ARG A 124 -6.47 22.87 22.98
C ARG A 124 -6.61 23.51 24.34
#